data_AF-A0A6C0B7F8-F1
#
_entry.id   AF-A0A6C0B7F8-F1
#
_cell.length_a   1.000
_cell.length_b   1.000
_cell.length_c   1.000
_cell.angle_alpha   90.00
_cell.angle_beta   90.00
_cell.angle_gamma   90.00
#
_symmetry.space_group_name_H-M   'P 1'
#
loop_
_entity.id
_entity.type
_entity.pdbx_description
1 polymer ?
#
loop_
_entity_poly.entity_id
_entity_poly.type
_entity_poly.pdbx_seq_one_letter_code
_entity_poly.pdbx_strand_id
1 'polypeptide(L)'
;MYYDDPYDPTLENDYDVPESVQSDSITVDSRIKKHRKLLEDFKNEDKGYCKIKVNYADVELYSGSICPGSRIRGAITGTKFDQYKVGTKDEYMFFKVSVATGAKGLRGNTIFYFDNPEQYERHMKCTLDTVTKGRWAERNTAERMRRKDFEN
;
A
#
# COMPACT_ATOMS: atom_id res chain seq x y z
N MET A 1 -26.17 -35.39 -9.88
CA MET A 1 -25.16 -36.16 -9.12
C MET A 1 -24.38 -35.14 -8.30
N TYR A 2 -24.55 -35.13 -6.99
CA TYR A 2 -23.72 -34.33 -6.10
C TYR A 2 -22.44 -35.13 -5.88
N TYR A 3 -21.29 -34.56 -6.26
CA TYR A 3 -20.00 -35.14 -5.92
C TYR A 3 -19.79 -34.94 -4.42
N ASP A 4 -19.45 -36.02 -3.71
CA ASP A 4 -18.96 -35.93 -2.34
C ASP A 4 -17.66 -35.13 -2.37
N ASP A 5 -17.72 -33.90 -1.85
CA ASP A 5 -16.57 -33.01 -1.68
C ASP A 5 -15.72 -33.55 -0.51
N PRO A 6 -14.50 -34.06 -0.75
CA PRO A 6 -13.65 -34.63 0.28
C PRO A 6 -12.95 -33.53 1.10
N TYR A 7 -13.68 -32.48 1.46
CA TYR A 7 -13.17 -31.40 2.28
C TYR A 7 -12.99 -31.88 3.71
N ASP A 8 -11.75 -32.24 4.05
CA ASP A 8 -11.31 -32.53 5.41
C ASP A 8 -10.59 -31.28 5.98
N PRO A 9 -11.17 -30.57 6.96
CA PRO A 9 -10.59 -29.35 7.53
C PRO A 9 -9.31 -29.60 8.36
N THR A 10 -8.89 -30.86 8.52
CA THR A 10 -7.66 -31.23 9.22
C THR A 10 -6.47 -31.48 8.28
N LEU A 11 -6.70 -31.54 6.98
CA LEU A 11 -5.66 -31.68 5.96
C LEU A 11 -5.20 -30.30 5.45
N GLU A 12 -3.89 -30.13 5.20
CA GLU A 12 -3.37 -28.93 4.57
C GLU A 12 -3.96 -28.77 3.16
N ASN A 13 -4.36 -27.56 2.81
CA ASN A 13 -4.95 -27.25 1.52
C ASN A 13 -3.85 -27.22 0.44
N ASP A 14 -3.82 -28.23 -0.43
CA ASP A 14 -2.78 -28.44 -1.46
C ASP A 14 -2.82 -27.41 -2.63
N TYR A 15 -3.68 -26.39 -2.56
CA TYR A 15 -3.98 -25.52 -3.70
C TYR A 15 -3.00 -24.36 -3.96
N ASP A 16 -1.90 -24.21 -3.24
CA ASP A 16 -0.91 -23.13 -3.50
C ASP A 16 0.55 -23.58 -3.33
N VAL A 17 1.07 -24.36 -4.29
CA VAL A 17 2.54 -24.47 -4.48
C VAL A 17 2.90 -24.44 -5.97
N PRO A 18 3.55 -23.38 -6.49
CA PRO A 18 4.25 -23.47 -7.76
C PRO A 18 5.42 -24.46 -7.63
N GLU A 19 5.38 -25.48 -8.50
CA GLU A 19 6.28 -26.63 -8.57
C GLU A 19 7.75 -26.22 -8.71
N SER A 20 8.47 -26.12 -7.59
CA SER A 20 9.93 -26.28 -7.52
C SER A 20 10.39 -26.46 -6.06
N VAL A 21 10.30 -27.67 -5.53
CA VAL A 21 10.90 -28.00 -4.23
C VAL A 21 11.72 -29.29 -4.35
N GLN A 22 13.03 -29.12 -4.54
CA GLN A 22 14.00 -30.09 -4.05
C GLN A 22 13.81 -30.21 -2.54
N SER A 23 13.61 -31.43 -2.05
CA SER A 23 13.34 -31.72 -0.65
C SER A 23 14.59 -31.50 0.20
N ASP A 24 14.63 -30.38 0.92
CA ASP A 24 15.51 -30.22 2.07
C ASP A 24 14.66 -30.16 3.34
N SER A 25 15.09 -30.94 4.34
CA SER A 25 14.55 -31.02 5.70
C SER A 25 14.70 -29.68 6.44
N ILE A 26 13.85 -28.72 6.10
CA ILE A 26 13.83 -27.37 6.67
C ILE A 26 12.66 -27.29 7.65
N THR A 27 12.97 -27.07 8.94
CA THR A 27 11.98 -26.84 10.01
C THR A 27 10.98 -25.74 9.64
N VAL A 28 9.76 -25.79 10.17
CA VAL A 28 8.68 -24.82 9.88
C VAL A 28 9.16 -23.37 10.10
N ASP A 29 9.92 -23.12 11.17
CA ASP A 29 10.49 -21.80 11.47
C ASP A 29 11.44 -21.29 10.38
N SER A 30 12.27 -22.17 9.83
CA SER A 30 13.18 -21.81 8.74
C SER A 30 12.45 -21.53 7.41
N ARG A 31 11.31 -22.18 7.15
CA ARG A 31 10.46 -21.87 5.98
C ARG A 31 9.84 -20.47 6.10
N ILE A 32 9.27 -20.15 7.27
CA ILE A 32 8.68 -18.82 7.55
C ILE A 32 9.72 -17.71 7.42
N LYS A 33 10.93 -17.93 7.96
CA LYS A 33 12.03 -16.96 7.86
C LYS A 33 12.49 -16.74 6.41
N LYS A 34 12.60 -17.82 5.62
CA LYS A 34 12.96 -17.74 4.19
C LYS A 34 11.90 -16.98 3.40
N HIS A 35 10.63 -17.27 3.63
CA HIS A 35 9.51 -16.58 2.98
C HIS A 35 9.48 -15.08 3.31
N ARG A 36 9.69 -14.71 4.58
CA ARG A 36 9.81 -13.31 5.00
C ARG A 36 10.94 -12.58 4.31
N LYS A 37 12.12 -13.19 4.23
CA LYS A 37 13.28 -12.60 3.55
C LYS A 37 13.00 -12.39 2.06
N LEU A 38 12.39 -13.38 1.41
CA LEU A 38 12.00 -13.30 0.02
C LEU A 38 11.02 -12.13 -0.22
N LEU A 39 10.02 -11.95 0.64
CA LEU A 39 9.11 -10.79 0.60
C LEU A 39 9.85 -9.46 0.78
N GLU A 40 10.80 -9.37 1.71
CA GLU A 40 11.61 -8.16 1.91
C GLU A 40 12.47 -7.85 0.68
N ASP A 41 13.07 -8.87 0.06
CA ASP A 41 13.88 -8.73 -1.15
C ASP A 41 13.01 -8.23 -2.32
N PHE A 42 11.80 -8.78 -2.50
CA PHE A 42 10.83 -8.30 -3.50
C PHE A 42 10.42 -6.84 -3.27
N LYS A 43 10.22 -6.43 -2.01
CA LYS A 43 9.92 -5.03 -1.69
C LYS A 43 11.09 -4.11 -2.02
N ASN A 44 12.32 -4.53 -1.70
CA ASN A 44 13.54 -3.76 -1.93
C ASN A 44 13.89 -3.58 -3.42
N GLU A 45 13.43 -4.48 -4.28
CA GLU A 45 13.56 -4.34 -5.74
C GLU A 45 12.72 -3.18 -6.28
N ASP A 46 11.62 -2.84 -5.61
CA ASP A 46 10.76 -1.74 -6.01
C ASP A 46 11.43 -0.38 -5.79
N LYS A 47 11.65 0.35 -6.89
CA LYS A 47 12.27 1.69 -6.87
C LYS A 47 11.50 2.71 -6.03
N GLY A 48 10.20 2.52 -5.88
CA GLY A 48 9.32 3.39 -5.10
C GLY A 48 9.20 3.00 -3.63
N TYR A 49 9.67 1.82 -3.24
CA TYR A 49 9.68 1.38 -1.86
C TYR A 49 10.73 2.15 -1.03
N CYS A 50 10.32 2.61 0.13
CA CYS A 50 11.20 3.27 1.08
C CYS A 50 10.81 2.91 2.51
N LYS A 51 11.82 2.88 3.38
CA LYS A 51 11.66 2.61 4.81
C LYS A 51 12.18 3.80 5.58
N ILE A 52 11.32 4.49 6.31
CA ILE A 52 11.66 5.69 7.07
C ILE A 52 11.54 5.43 8.56
N LYS A 53 12.34 6.12 9.37
CA LYS A 53 12.24 6.06 10.83
C LYS A 53 11.31 7.15 11.36
N VAL A 54 10.29 6.74 12.07
CA VAL A 54 9.29 7.61 12.71
C VAL A 54 9.17 7.21 14.17
N ASN A 55 9.49 8.13 15.09
CA ASN A 55 9.43 7.90 16.54
C ASN A 55 10.03 6.53 16.95
N TYR A 56 11.26 6.27 16.51
CA TYR A 56 12.04 5.04 16.76
C TYR A 56 11.49 3.74 16.13
N ALA A 57 10.41 3.81 15.35
CA ALA A 57 9.91 2.68 14.58
C ALA A 57 10.19 2.86 13.10
N ASP A 58 10.43 1.75 12.41
CA ASP A 58 10.52 1.77 10.95
C ASP A 58 9.12 1.72 10.34
N VAL A 59 8.88 2.58 9.37
CA VAL A 59 7.64 2.68 8.62
C VAL A 59 7.94 2.45 7.15
N GLU A 60 7.24 1.47 6.57
CA GLU A 60 7.35 1.11 5.16
C GLU A 60 6.37 1.92 4.32
N LEU A 61 6.85 2.49 3.21
CA LEU A 61 6.08 3.37 2.36
C LEU A 61 6.41 3.15 0.89
N TYR A 62 5.42 3.38 0.04
CA TYR A 62 5.56 3.36 -1.39
C TYR A 62 5.30 4.76 -1.97
N SER A 63 6.32 5.33 -2.59
CA SER A 63 6.21 6.62 -3.26
C SER A 63 5.35 6.52 -4.52
N GLY A 64 4.52 7.54 -4.73
CA GLY A 64 3.77 7.74 -5.95
C GLY A 64 4.60 8.37 -7.05
N SER A 65 4.00 8.66 -8.20
CA SER A 65 4.64 9.46 -9.27
C SER A 65 4.34 10.94 -9.09
N ILE A 66 5.27 11.80 -9.52
CA ILE A 66 5.05 13.24 -9.65
C ILE A 66 4.56 13.64 -11.05
N CYS A 67 4.75 12.75 -12.04
CA CYS A 67 4.46 13.06 -13.43
C CYS A 67 2.95 12.98 -13.69
N PRO A 68 2.31 14.05 -14.21
CA PRO A 68 0.91 14.03 -14.60
C PRO A 68 0.59 12.87 -15.55
N GLY A 69 -0.62 12.30 -15.44
CA GLY A 69 -1.06 11.14 -16.22
C GLY A 69 -0.56 9.79 -15.70
N SER A 70 0.41 9.77 -14.78
CA SER A 70 0.82 8.53 -14.09
C SER A 70 -0.30 8.01 -13.20
N ARG A 71 -0.35 6.69 -12.97
CA ARG A 71 -1.31 6.09 -12.03
C ARG A 71 -0.97 6.46 -10.59
N ILE A 72 -2.01 6.73 -9.79
CA ILE A 72 -1.85 6.95 -8.35
C ILE A 72 -1.48 5.62 -7.69
N ARG A 73 -0.51 5.67 -6.78
CA ARG A 73 -0.01 4.53 -6.02
C ARG A 73 -0.29 4.73 -4.54
N GLY A 74 -0.94 3.77 -3.90
CA GLY A 74 -1.19 3.79 -2.46
C GLY A 74 0.11 3.71 -1.65
N ALA A 75 0.21 4.54 -0.62
CA ALA A 75 1.43 4.69 0.18
C ALA A 75 1.73 3.48 1.08
N ILE A 76 0.72 2.70 1.48
CA ILE A 76 0.87 1.57 2.41
C ILE A 76 1.03 0.25 1.66
N THR A 77 0.11 -0.07 0.74
CA THR A 77 0.10 -1.34 0.02
C THR A 77 0.97 -1.33 -1.23
N GLY A 78 1.27 -0.14 -1.75
CA GLY A 78 1.97 0.00 -3.03
C GLY A 78 1.11 -0.34 -4.25
N THR A 79 -0.19 -0.60 -4.08
CA THR A 79 -1.14 -0.87 -5.18
C THR A 79 -1.29 0.36 -6.07
N LYS A 80 -1.27 0.17 -7.39
CA LYS A 80 -1.55 1.23 -8.36
C LYS A 80 -3.01 1.19 -8.75
N PHE A 81 -3.67 2.33 -8.69
CA PHE A 81 -5.07 2.46 -9.09
C PHE A 81 -5.14 2.84 -10.56
N ASP A 82 -5.74 1.98 -11.39
CA ASP A 82 -5.80 2.21 -12.83
C ASP A 82 -6.75 3.35 -13.21
N GLN A 83 -7.81 3.54 -12.42
CA GLN A 83 -8.81 4.58 -12.66
C GLN A 83 -8.39 5.99 -12.21
N TYR A 84 -7.30 6.13 -11.45
CA TYR A 84 -6.90 7.42 -10.87
C TYR A 84 -5.54 7.86 -11.36
N LYS A 85 -5.47 9.10 -11.84
CA LYS A 85 -4.25 9.67 -12.42
C LYS A 85 -3.72 10.86 -11.63
N VAL A 86 -2.41 11.01 -11.63
CA VAL A 86 -1.70 12.17 -11.08
C VAL A 86 -2.00 13.38 -11.96
N GLY A 87 -2.19 14.55 -11.35
CA GLY A 87 -2.49 15.80 -12.05
C GLY A 87 -3.94 15.97 -12.52
N THR A 88 -4.83 15.03 -12.20
CA THR A 88 -6.28 15.19 -12.40
C THR A 88 -6.97 15.50 -11.08
N LYS A 89 -8.29 15.73 -11.12
CA LYS A 89 -9.11 15.89 -9.91
C LYS A 89 -9.20 14.62 -9.07
N ASP A 90 -8.72 13.48 -9.59
CA ASP A 90 -8.70 12.21 -8.88
C ASP A 90 -7.82 12.25 -7.64
N GLU A 91 -6.81 13.15 -7.61
CA GLU A 91 -5.97 13.34 -6.43
C GLU A 91 -6.77 13.78 -5.20
N TYR A 92 -7.91 14.46 -5.36
CA TYR A 92 -8.73 14.90 -4.23
C TYR A 92 -9.41 13.75 -3.47
N MET A 93 -9.48 12.56 -4.07
CA MET A 93 -9.98 11.37 -3.39
C MET A 93 -9.00 10.79 -2.37
N PHE A 94 -7.72 11.16 -2.48
CA PHE A 94 -6.65 10.65 -1.64
C PHE A 94 -6.09 11.76 -0.75
N PHE A 95 -5.55 11.37 0.39
CA PHE A 95 -4.76 12.24 1.24
C PHE A 95 -3.31 12.25 0.75
N LYS A 96 -2.98 13.27 -0.06
CA LYS A 96 -1.66 13.47 -0.65
C LYS A 96 -0.72 14.17 0.34
N VAL A 97 0.44 13.57 0.58
CA VAL A 97 1.47 14.09 1.50
C VAL A 97 2.83 14.13 0.81
N SER A 98 3.62 15.17 1.11
CA SER A 98 5.03 15.26 0.73
C SER A 98 5.91 15.20 1.99
N VAL A 99 6.85 14.24 2.05
CA VAL A 99 7.72 14.01 3.22
C VAL A 99 9.18 14.41 2.97
N ALA A 100 9.53 15.68 3.17
CA ALA A 100 10.87 16.19 2.88
C ALA A 100 11.92 15.90 3.98
N THR A 101 11.92 14.72 4.59
CA THR A 101 12.77 14.40 5.75
C THR A 101 14.25 14.14 5.40
N GLY A 102 14.61 14.05 4.11
CA GLY A 102 15.99 13.75 3.69
C GLY A 102 16.51 12.39 4.16
N ALA A 103 15.63 11.51 4.66
CA ALA A 103 15.99 10.22 5.21
C ALA A 103 16.53 9.29 4.10
N LYS A 104 17.56 8.50 4.44
CA LYS A 104 18.12 7.46 3.56
C LYS A 104 16.99 6.53 3.10
N GLY A 105 16.64 6.61 1.81
CA GLY A 105 15.58 5.78 1.20
C GLY A 105 14.62 6.53 0.29
N LEU A 106 14.46 7.85 0.48
CA LEU A 106 13.68 8.69 -0.43
C LEU A 106 14.49 8.98 -1.71
N ARG A 107 14.45 8.07 -2.67
CA ARG A 107 15.09 8.23 -3.98
C ARG A 107 14.28 9.17 -4.88
N GLY A 108 14.32 10.46 -4.55
CA GLY A 108 13.83 11.57 -5.39
C GLY A 108 12.33 11.83 -5.34
N ASN A 109 11.49 10.79 -5.25
CA ASN A 109 10.04 10.99 -5.11
C ASN A 109 9.59 10.87 -3.66
N THR A 110 8.88 11.90 -3.24
CA THR A 110 8.55 12.20 -1.85
C THR A 110 7.04 12.32 -1.64
N ILE A 111 6.27 12.07 -2.71
CA ILE A 111 4.81 12.14 -2.71
C ILE A 111 4.25 10.77 -2.34
N PHE A 112 3.34 10.77 -1.37
CA PHE A 112 2.63 9.61 -0.86
C PHE A 112 1.13 9.87 -0.93
N TYR A 113 0.35 8.86 -1.34
CA TYR A 113 -1.10 8.94 -1.40
C TYR A 113 -1.69 7.95 -0.40
N PHE A 114 -2.37 8.48 0.62
CA PHE A 114 -3.12 7.69 1.60
C PHE A 114 -4.61 7.76 1.28
N ASP A 115 -5.40 6.78 1.74
CA ASP A 115 -6.84 6.75 1.50
C ASP A 115 -7.57 7.82 2.33
N ASN A 116 -7.08 8.09 3.54
CA ASN A 116 -7.65 9.06 4.48
C ASN A 116 -6.57 9.62 5.42
N PRO A 117 -6.80 10.80 6.02
CA PRO A 117 -5.85 11.40 6.96
C PRO A 117 -5.62 10.55 8.22
N GLU A 118 -6.61 9.78 8.68
CA GLU A 118 -6.48 8.91 9.85
C GLU A 118 -5.51 7.75 9.60
N GLN A 119 -5.50 7.22 8.38
CA GLN A 119 -4.56 6.19 7.93
C GLN A 119 -3.13 6.75 7.92
N TYR A 120 -2.97 8.01 7.49
CA TYR A 120 -1.69 8.71 7.61
C TYR A 120 -1.26 8.88 9.07
N GLU A 121 -2.14 9.39 9.96
CA GLU A 121 -1.86 9.57 11.39
C GLU A 121 -1.37 8.28 12.06
N ARG A 122 -2.07 7.17 11.79
CA ARG A 122 -1.73 5.85 12.34
C ARG A 122 -0.38 5.36 11.83
N HIS A 123 -0.15 5.48 10.53
CA HIS A 123 1.06 4.94 9.88
C HIS A 123 2.31 5.78 10.19
N MET A 124 2.14 7.10 10.28
CA MET A 124 3.20 8.07 10.60
C MET A 124 3.25 8.44 12.08
N LYS A 125 2.50 7.75 12.95
CA LYS A 125 2.49 7.94 14.41
C LYS A 125 2.44 9.41 14.82
N CYS A 126 1.60 10.18 14.14
CA CYS A 126 1.47 11.63 14.34
C CYS A 126 -0.01 12.00 14.45
N THR A 127 -0.27 13.22 14.92
CA THR A 127 -1.62 13.77 15.00
C THR A 127 -1.70 14.98 14.07
N LEU A 128 -2.64 14.92 13.13
CA LEU A 128 -2.94 16.01 12.23
C LEU A 128 -3.90 17.00 12.90
N ASP A 129 -3.71 18.27 12.57
CA ASP A 129 -4.64 19.30 12.99
C ASP A 129 -6.04 19.09 12.37
N THR A 130 -7.05 19.42 13.17
CA THR A 130 -8.47 19.38 12.79
C THR A 130 -8.78 20.20 11.54
N VAL A 131 -8.13 21.35 11.33
CA VAL A 131 -8.36 22.18 10.14
C VAL A 131 -7.90 21.46 8.88
N THR A 132 -6.75 20.78 8.93
CA THR A 132 -6.23 20.00 7.80
C THR A 132 -7.18 18.86 7.41
N LYS A 133 -7.70 18.13 8.41
CA LYS A 133 -8.69 17.07 8.20
C LYS A 133 -9.99 17.61 7.61
N GLY A 134 -10.49 18.73 8.13
CA GLY A 134 -11.68 19.40 7.60
C GLY A 134 -11.53 19.83 6.13
N ARG A 135 -10.41 20.49 5.79
CA ARG A 135 -10.11 20.91 4.40
C ARG A 135 -9.99 19.75 3.43
N TRP A 136 -9.48 18.60 3.87
CA TRP A 136 -9.46 17.40 3.04
C TRP A 136 -10.87 16.81 2.88
N ALA A 137 -11.62 16.69 3.98
CA ALA A 137 -12.97 16.13 3.96
C ALA A 137 -13.91 16.92 3.05
N GLU A 138 -13.83 18.25 3.06
CA GLU A 138 -14.59 19.13 2.16
C GLU A 138 -14.28 18.84 0.69
N ARG A 139 -13.00 18.82 0.31
CA ARG A 139 -12.57 18.55 -1.08
C ARG A 139 -12.95 17.14 -1.54
N ASN A 140 -12.73 16.14 -0.69
CA ASN A 140 -13.07 14.76 -0.99
C ASN A 140 -14.59 14.57 -1.15
N THR A 141 -15.39 15.22 -0.31
CA THR A 141 -16.86 15.17 -0.39
C THR A 141 -17.34 15.84 -1.67
N ALA A 142 -16.81 17.02 -2.01
CA ALA A 142 -17.17 17.73 -3.23
C ALA A 142 -16.87 16.91 -4.50
N GLU A 143 -15.69 16.27 -4.57
CA GLU A 143 -15.35 15.43 -5.73
C GLU A 143 -16.18 14.14 -5.79
N ARG A 144 -16.52 13.54 -4.65
CA ARG A 144 -17.43 12.37 -4.60
C ARG A 144 -18.83 12.71 -5.08
N MET A 145 -19.39 13.84 -4.65
CA MET A 145 -20.71 14.30 -5.10
C MET A 145 -20.69 14.55 -6.61
N ARG A 146 -19.67 15.28 -7.09
CA ARG A 146 -19.51 15.56 -8.52
C ARG A 146 -19.49 14.29 -9.36
N ARG A 147 -18.80 13.23 -8.93
CA ARG A 147 -18.77 11.98 -9.70
C ARG A 147 -20.10 11.23 -9.71
N LYS A 148 -20.85 11.27 -8.61
CA LYS A 148 -22.22 10.72 -8.58
C LYS A 148 -23.14 11.44 -9.55
N ASP A 149 -23.00 12.75 -9.69
CA ASP A 149 -23.81 13.54 -10.62
C ASP A 149 -23.54 13.21 -12.10
N PHE A 150 -22.36 12.66 -12.43
CA PHE A 150 -22.04 12.19 -13.79
C PHE A 150 -22.47 10.75 -14.06
N GLU A 151 -22.80 9.98 -13.02
CA GLU A 151 -23.28 8.59 -13.15
C GLU A 151 -24.81 8.50 -13.27
N ASN A 152 -25.54 9.60 -13.01
CA ASN A 152 -26.98 9.77 -13.25
C ASN A 152 -27.26 10.43 -14.59
#